data_AF-A0A392Q2D8-F1
#
_entry.id   AF-A0A392Q2D8-F1
#
_cell.length_a   1.000
_cell.length_b   1.000
_cell.length_c   1.000
_cell.angle_alpha   90.00
_cell.angle_beta   90.00
_cell.angle_gamma   90.00
#
_symmetry.space_group_name_H-M   'P 1'
#
loop_
_entity.id
_entity.type
_entity.pdbx_description
1 polymer ?
#
loop_
_entity_poly.entity_id
_entity_poly.type
_entity_poly.pdbx_seq_one_letter_code
_entity_poly.pdbx_strand_id
1 'polypeptide(L)'
;SEKVIQFCREKGIQNTFISVENPQANGQAKSANKVILKALKRRLIGKAEAWAEHLAPILWAYHTTPQSSTWEAPFTMVYGTDAMIPVEINPPSWRRETTTLKENTEALQENLDMIEELREKAHFREFATKQRAARRYNTRVIQRKFKEGDLVLKRPMGKDKGGKLAANWEGPFRIHEVFDGGAMVTSMKKKR
;
A
#
# COMPACT_ATOMS: atom_id res chain seq x y z
N SER A 1 1.42 -2.84 20.22
CA SER A 1 1.51 -1.87 21.34
C SER A 1 0.13 -1.78 21.96
N GLU A 2 0.03 -2.09 23.25
CA GLU A 2 -1.23 -2.17 24.00
C GLU A 2 -2.00 -0.83 23.96
N LYS A 3 -1.28 0.30 24.03
CA LYS A 3 -1.83 1.65 23.88
C LYS A 3 -2.55 1.88 22.55
N VAL A 4 -2.03 1.32 21.46
CA VAL A 4 -2.63 1.45 20.12
C VAL A 4 -3.90 0.61 20.01
N ILE A 5 -3.90 -0.58 20.59
CA ILE A 5 -5.08 -1.46 20.60
C ILE A 5 -6.21 -0.79 21.41
N GLN A 6 -5.87 -0.21 22.55
CA GLN A 6 -6.81 0.50 23.40
C GLN A 6 -7.43 1.71 22.67
N PHE A 7 -6.59 2.54 22.05
CA PHE A 7 -7.06 3.67 21.23
C PHE A 7 -7.99 3.23 20.10
N CYS A 8 -7.65 2.16 19.37
CA CYS A 8 -8.50 1.63 18.32
C CYS A 8 -9.87 1.19 18.86
N ARG A 9 -9.90 0.48 20.00
CA ARG A 9 -11.15 0.05 20.64
C ARG A 9 -12.02 1.23 21.07
N GLU A 10 -11.43 2.25 21.70
CA GLU A 10 -12.13 3.47 22.11
C GLU A 10 -12.77 4.21 20.93
N LYS A 11 -12.16 4.13 19.75
CA LYS A 11 -12.67 4.74 18.51
C LYS A 11 -13.55 3.81 17.68
N GLY A 12 -13.85 2.59 18.15
CA GLY A 12 -14.63 1.60 17.39
C GLY A 12 -13.91 1.06 16.14
N ILE A 13 -12.58 1.20 16.07
CA ILE A 13 -11.76 0.76 14.95
C ILE A 13 -11.37 -0.71 15.15
N GLN A 14 -11.76 -1.57 14.22
CA GLN A 14 -11.29 -2.96 14.18
C GLN A 14 -9.85 -3.01 13.66
N ASN A 15 -8.93 -3.43 14.51
CA ASN A 15 -7.52 -3.59 14.14
C ASN A 15 -7.23 -5.04 13.77
N THR A 16 -6.79 -5.28 12.53
CA THR A 16 -6.40 -6.60 12.04
C THR A 16 -4.89 -6.69 11.88
N PHE A 17 -4.28 -7.70 12.50
CA PHE A 17 -2.85 -7.94 12.38
C PHE A 17 -2.57 -8.92 11.24
N ILE A 18 -1.70 -8.51 10.33
CA ILE A 18 -1.18 -9.36 9.26
C ILE A 18 0.02 -10.14 9.80
N SER A 19 0.15 -11.41 9.39
CA SER A 19 1.33 -12.23 9.71
C SER A 19 2.64 -11.52 9.34
N VAL A 20 3.65 -11.68 10.19
CA VAL A 20 4.96 -11.01 10.12
C VAL A 20 5.65 -11.22 8.76
N GLU A 21 5.34 -12.30 8.06
CA GLU A 21 5.93 -12.70 6.77
C GLU A 21 5.01 -12.54 5.56
N ASN A 22 3.92 -11.78 5.65
CA ASN A 22 3.10 -11.48 4.48
C ASN A 22 3.20 -10.01 4.01
N PRO A 23 4.34 -9.59 3.41
CA PRO A 23 4.48 -8.28 2.79
C PRO A 23 3.40 -7.93 1.79
N GLN A 24 2.81 -8.95 1.16
CA GLN A 24 1.80 -8.83 0.10
C GLN A 24 0.47 -8.28 0.64
N ALA A 25 0.09 -8.67 1.85
CA ALA A 25 -1.14 -8.20 2.48
C ALA A 25 -1.09 -6.70 2.85
N ASN A 26 0.10 -6.10 3.02
CA ASN A 26 0.27 -4.64 3.13
C ASN A 26 0.92 -4.03 1.85
N GLY A 27 0.70 -4.68 0.70
CA GLY A 27 1.34 -4.33 -0.56
C GLY A 27 0.93 -2.96 -1.11
N GLN A 28 -0.33 -2.56 -0.91
CA GLN A 28 -0.85 -1.28 -1.39
C GLN A 28 -0.17 -0.10 -0.68
N ALA A 29 -0.12 -0.09 0.66
CA ALA A 29 0.57 0.97 1.40
C ALA A 29 2.07 0.99 1.07
N LYS A 30 2.71 -0.17 0.91
CA LYS A 30 4.12 -0.25 0.47
C LYS A 30 4.34 0.35 -0.92
N SER A 31 3.41 0.13 -1.84
CA SER A 31 3.47 0.69 -3.19
C SER A 31 3.35 2.22 -3.15
N ALA A 32 2.37 2.76 -2.42
CA ALA A 32 2.19 4.19 -2.22
C ALA A 32 3.45 4.84 -1.59
N ASN A 33 3.96 4.24 -0.51
CA ASN A 33 5.18 4.69 0.15
C ASN A 33 6.39 4.70 -0.80
N LYS A 34 6.50 3.72 -1.71
CA LYS A 34 7.57 3.68 -2.71
C LYS A 34 7.50 4.88 -3.67
N VAL A 35 6.30 5.28 -4.09
CA VAL A 35 6.10 6.45 -4.96
C VAL A 35 6.51 7.73 -4.24
N ILE A 36 6.01 7.92 -3.00
CA ILE A 36 6.31 9.10 -2.17
C ILE A 36 7.81 9.19 -1.89
N LEU A 37 8.45 8.10 -1.47
CA LEU A 37 9.89 8.06 -1.22
C LEU A 37 10.71 8.33 -2.48
N LYS A 38 10.28 7.86 -3.65
CA LYS A 38 10.96 8.16 -4.92
C LYS A 38 10.84 9.64 -5.30
N ALA A 39 9.72 10.29 -4.98
CA ALA A 39 9.54 11.72 -5.20
C ALA A 39 10.43 12.54 -4.23
N LEU A 40 10.45 12.17 -2.95
CA LEU A 40 11.32 12.79 -1.94
C LEU A 40 12.81 12.69 -2.34
N LYS A 41 13.27 11.49 -2.71
CA LYS A 41 14.66 11.27 -3.16
C LYS A 41 15.05 12.14 -4.35
N ARG A 42 14.11 12.43 -5.27
CA ARG A 42 14.38 13.31 -6.42
C ARG A 42 14.46 14.78 -6.03
N ARG A 43 13.69 15.22 -5.04
CA ARG A 43 13.70 16.61 -4.55
C ARG A 43 14.90 16.91 -3.65
N LEU A 44 15.42 15.90 -2.94
CA LEU A 44 16.53 16.01 -2.00
C LEU A 44 17.92 15.77 -2.63
N ILE A 45 18.05 15.74 -3.96
CA ILE A 45 19.35 15.54 -4.62
C ILE A 45 20.23 16.78 -4.35
N GLY A 46 21.28 16.61 -3.54
CA GLY A 46 22.30 17.64 -3.31
C GLY A 46 21.99 18.65 -2.21
N LYS A 47 20.84 18.54 -1.52
CA LYS A 47 20.50 19.37 -0.35
C LYS A 47 19.95 18.49 0.76
N ALA A 48 20.63 18.46 1.91
CA ALA A 48 20.18 17.81 3.13
C ALA A 48 19.10 18.65 3.87
N GLU A 49 18.28 19.39 3.13
CA GLU A 49 17.29 20.30 3.70
C GLU A 49 15.98 19.57 4.00
N ALA A 50 15.20 20.18 4.91
CA ALA A 50 14.06 19.62 5.62
C ALA A 50 13.06 18.88 4.72
N TRP A 51 13.19 17.55 4.62
CA TRP A 51 12.27 16.68 3.87
C TRP A 51 10.79 16.89 4.24
N ALA A 52 10.53 17.34 5.47
CA ALA A 52 9.21 17.68 5.97
C ALA A 52 8.54 18.80 5.14
N GLU A 53 9.28 19.81 4.70
CA GLU A 53 8.77 20.92 3.88
C GLU A 53 8.32 20.44 2.49
N HIS A 54 8.99 19.41 1.96
CA HIS A 54 8.64 18.82 0.67
C HIS A 54 7.52 17.78 0.75
N LEU A 55 7.18 17.30 1.94
CA LEU A 55 6.19 16.24 2.10
C LEU A 55 4.80 16.67 1.64
N ALA A 56 4.32 17.83 2.08
CA ALA A 56 2.98 18.32 1.73
C ALA A 56 2.81 18.52 0.21
N PRO A 57 3.73 19.19 -0.53
CA PRO A 57 3.65 19.29 -1.98
C PRO A 57 3.70 17.93 -2.70
N ILE A 58 4.49 16.97 -2.19
CA ILE A 58 4.59 15.64 -2.80
C ILE A 58 3.30 14.84 -2.58
N LEU A 59 2.72 14.91 -1.38
CA LEU A 59 1.44 14.28 -1.09
C LEU A 59 0.32 14.89 -1.93
N TRP A 60 0.30 16.21 -2.09
CA TRP A 60 -0.62 16.89 -2.98
C TRP A 60 -0.52 16.36 -4.41
N ALA A 61 0.70 16.37 -4.98
CA ALA A 61 0.93 15.83 -6.32
C ALA A 61 0.51 14.35 -6.45
N TYR A 62 0.75 13.53 -5.41
CA TYR A 62 0.32 12.14 -5.40
C TYR A 62 -1.21 12.00 -5.42
N HIS A 63 -1.93 12.81 -4.64
CA HIS A 63 -3.39 12.78 -4.57
C HIS A 63 -4.06 13.29 -5.85
N THR A 64 -3.46 14.26 -6.56
CA THR A 64 -4.05 14.88 -7.75
C THR A 64 -3.56 14.28 -9.07
N THR A 65 -2.61 13.34 -9.05
CA THR A 65 -2.10 12.69 -10.27
C THR A 65 -2.72 11.30 -10.46
N PRO A 66 -3.26 11.00 -11.66
CA PRO A 66 -3.71 9.66 -12.00
C PRO A 66 -2.62 8.59 -11.79
N GLN A 67 -2.96 7.53 -11.07
CA GLN A 67 -2.02 6.43 -10.83
C GLN A 67 -2.06 5.44 -12.00
N SER A 68 -0.91 4.92 -12.45
CA SER A 68 -0.86 4.03 -13.62
C SER A 68 -1.60 2.70 -13.44
N SER A 69 -1.87 2.27 -12.21
CA SER A 69 -2.62 1.04 -11.91
C SER A 69 -4.13 1.21 -11.97
N THR A 70 -4.65 2.35 -11.52
CA THR A 70 -6.09 2.64 -11.43
C THR A 70 -6.57 3.55 -12.56
N TRP A 71 -5.65 4.33 -13.16
CA TRP A 71 -5.87 5.42 -14.10
C TRP A 71 -6.66 6.61 -13.56
N GLU A 72 -6.97 6.58 -12.27
CA GLU A 72 -7.71 7.63 -11.56
C GLU A 72 -6.81 8.23 -10.48
N ALA A 73 -7.03 9.51 -10.16
CA ALA A 73 -6.33 10.19 -9.09
C ALA A 73 -6.94 9.81 -7.72
N PRO A 74 -6.14 9.60 -6.66
CA PRO A 74 -6.66 9.28 -5.33
C PRO A 74 -7.68 10.30 -4.80
N PHE A 75 -7.51 11.58 -5.10
CA PHE A 75 -8.45 12.62 -4.70
C PHE A 75 -9.84 12.42 -5.33
N THR A 76 -9.90 12.22 -6.65
CA THR A 76 -11.13 11.97 -7.41
C THR A 76 -11.86 10.73 -6.90
N MET A 77 -11.12 9.67 -6.56
CA MET A 77 -11.68 8.45 -5.98
C MET A 77 -12.35 8.65 -4.61
N VAL A 78 -11.92 9.65 -3.83
CA VAL A 78 -12.46 9.94 -2.50
C VAL A 78 -13.61 10.94 -2.59
N TYR A 79 -13.43 12.01 -3.35
CA TYR A 79 -14.32 13.18 -3.36
C TYR A 79 -15.22 13.28 -4.60
N GLY A 80 -15.06 12.40 -5.59
CA GLY A 80 -15.89 12.37 -6.80
C GLY A 80 -15.51 13.37 -7.88
N THR A 81 -14.72 14.39 -7.56
CA THR A 81 -14.24 15.41 -8.52
C THR A 81 -12.73 15.54 -8.47
N ASP A 82 -12.14 16.01 -9.57
CA ASP A 82 -10.75 16.42 -9.60
C ASP A 82 -10.50 17.62 -8.69
N ALA A 83 -9.34 17.60 -8.02
CA ALA A 83 -8.88 18.72 -7.19
C ALA A 83 -8.39 19.86 -8.07
N MET A 84 -8.70 21.10 -7.67
CA MET A 84 -8.12 22.29 -8.28
C MET A 84 -6.63 22.38 -7.91
N ILE A 85 -5.75 22.35 -8.92
CA ILE A 85 -4.30 22.37 -8.69
C ILE A 85 -3.80 23.81 -8.46
N PRO A 86 -2.65 24.04 -7.79
CA PRO A 86 -2.18 25.38 -7.47
C PRO A 86 -2.06 26.34 -8.66
N VAL A 87 -1.72 25.83 -9.85
CA VAL A 87 -1.63 26.64 -11.08
C VAL A 87 -3.00 27.12 -11.59
N GLU A 88 -4.10 26.48 -11.19
CA GLU A 88 -5.46 26.91 -11.51
C GLU A 88 -6.02 27.93 -10.51
N ILE A 89 -5.36 28.06 -9.35
CA ILE A 89 -5.74 28.99 -8.29
C ILE A 89 -5.14 30.36 -8.60
N ASN A 90 -3.86 30.43 -8.96
CA ASN A 90 -3.18 31.70 -9.23
C ASN A 90 -2.17 31.57 -10.39
N PRO A 91 -2.39 32.23 -11.54
CA PRO A 91 -3.57 33.06 -11.87
C PRO A 91 -4.88 32.25 -11.89
N PRO A 92 -6.04 32.89 -11.73
CA PRO A 92 -7.33 32.18 -11.78
C PRO A 92 -7.47 31.46 -13.11
N SER A 93 -7.77 30.16 -13.06
CA SER A 93 -8.17 29.43 -14.26
C SER A 93 -9.59 29.79 -14.69
N TRP A 94 -9.92 29.48 -15.95
CA TRP A 94 -11.29 29.55 -16.46
C TRP A 94 -12.31 28.82 -15.56
N ARG A 95 -11.92 27.66 -15.02
CA ARG A 95 -12.76 26.90 -14.08
C ARG A 95 -13.04 27.69 -12.80
N ARG A 96 -12.09 28.49 -12.32
CA ARG A 96 -12.27 29.34 -11.14
C ARG A 96 -13.08 30.60 -11.44
N GLU A 97 -12.93 31.18 -12.64
CA GLU A 97 -13.59 32.42 -13.03
C GLU A 97 -15.06 32.23 -13.41
N THR A 98 -15.40 31.11 -14.05
CA THR A 98 -16.71 30.92 -14.69
C THR A 98 -17.66 30.08 -13.84
N THR A 99 -17.15 29.22 -12.96
CA THR A 99 -17.99 28.30 -12.19
C THR A 99 -18.56 29.00 -10.95
N THR A 100 -19.89 29.10 -10.88
CA THR A 100 -20.56 29.56 -9.66
C THR A 100 -20.58 28.46 -8.60
N LEU A 101 -20.72 28.85 -7.32
CA LEU A 101 -20.80 27.88 -6.23
C LEU A 101 -21.98 26.90 -6.42
N LYS A 102 -23.11 27.39 -6.91
CA LYS A 102 -24.32 26.59 -7.14
C LYS A 102 -24.09 25.52 -8.21
N GLU A 103 -23.55 25.91 -9.37
CA GLU A 103 -23.23 24.98 -10.45
C GLU A 103 -22.20 23.94 -10.00
N ASN A 104 -21.18 24.35 -9.23
CA ASN A 104 -20.19 23.42 -8.69
C ASN A 104 -20.81 22.41 -7.71
N THR A 105 -21.77 22.84 -6.89
CA THR A 105 -22.47 21.93 -5.96
C THR A 105 -23.37 20.93 -6.68
N GLU A 106 -24.10 21.38 -7.71
CA GLU A 106 -24.96 20.50 -8.53
C GLU A 106 -24.10 19.49 -9.29
N ALA A 107 -23.03 19.93 -9.95
CA ALA A 107 -22.08 19.04 -10.62
C ALA A 107 -21.39 18.06 -9.64
N LEU A 108 -21.08 18.49 -8.41
CA LEU A 108 -20.52 17.60 -7.39
C LEU A 108 -21.51 16.52 -6.98
N GLN A 109 -22.80 16.83 -6.85
CA GLN A 109 -23.83 15.83 -6.55
C GLN A 109 -23.91 14.77 -7.64
N GLU A 110 -23.98 15.18 -8.91
CA GLU A 110 -23.98 14.25 -10.05
C GLU A 110 -22.71 13.37 -10.06
N ASN A 111 -21.55 13.95 -9.80
CA ASN A 111 -20.30 13.19 -9.72
C ASN A 111 -20.29 12.18 -8.55
N LEU A 112 -20.91 12.52 -7.43
CA LEU A 112 -21.03 11.62 -6.28
C LEU A 112 -21.97 10.45 -6.59
N ASP A 113 -23.02 10.66 -7.37
CA ASP A 113 -23.90 9.58 -7.82
C ASP A 113 -23.14 8.58 -8.73
N MET A 114 -22.20 9.08 -9.53
CA MET A 114 -21.38 8.26 -10.45
C MET A 114 -20.09 7.70 -9.83
N ILE A 115 -19.76 8.06 -8.59
CA ILE A 115 -18.45 7.74 -7.99
C ILE A 115 -18.25 6.23 -7.79
N GLU A 116 -19.31 5.48 -7.56
CA GLU A 116 -19.26 4.03 -7.40
C GLU A 116 -18.81 3.34 -8.70
N GLU A 117 -19.37 3.74 -9.84
CA GLU A 117 -18.97 3.22 -11.15
C GLU A 117 -17.49 3.51 -11.45
N LEU A 118 -17.04 4.73 -11.12
CA LEU A 118 -15.65 5.13 -11.25
C LEU A 118 -14.74 4.24 -10.39
N ARG A 119 -15.13 3.99 -9.13
CA ARG A 119 -14.39 3.11 -8.21
C ARG A 119 -14.34 1.67 -8.68
N GLU A 120 -15.44 1.13 -9.19
CA GLU A 120 -15.49 -0.22 -9.75
C GLU A 120 -14.57 -0.35 -10.97
N LYS A 121 -14.63 0.61 -11.89
CA LYS A 121 -13.74 0.65 -13.07
C LYS A 121 -12.27 0.70 -12.67
N ALA A 122 -11.92 1.52 -11.69
CA ALA A 122 -10.57 1.59 -11.13
C ALA A 122 -10.15 0.25 -10.49
N HIS A 123 -11.07 -0.40 -9.76
CA HIS A 123 -10.84 -1.70 -9.15
C HIS A 123 -10.59 -2.80 -10.21
N PHE A 124 -11.38 -2.84 -11.29
CA PHE A 124 -11.16 -3.78 -12.40
C PHE A 124 -9.79 -3.59 -13.06
N ARG A 125 -9.37 -2.34 -13.28
CA ARG A 125 -8.04 -2.02 -13.83
C ARG A 125 -6.91 -2.46 -12.89
N GLU A 126 -7.06 -2.20 -11.59
CA GLU A 126 -6.09 -2.63 -10.57
C GLU A 126 -5.99 -4.16 -10.53
N PHE A 127 -7.14 -4.85 -10.49
CA PHE A 127 -7.21 -6.30 -10.50
C PHE A 127 -6.54 -6.91 -11.73
N ALA A 128 -6.84 -6.41 -12.94
CA ALA A 128 -6.22 -6.87 -14.16
C ALA A 128 -4.69 -6.69 -14.14
N THR A 129 -4.22 -5.55 -13.62
CA THR A 129 -2.79 -5.26 -13.48
C THR A 129 -2.11 -6.23 -12.51
N LYS A 130 -2.71 -6.45 -11.33
CA LYS A 130 -2.24 -7.44 -10.34
C LYS A 130 -2.22 -8.84 -10.93
N GLN A 131 -3.26 -9.25 -11.64
CA GLN A 131 -3.36 -10.57 -12.24
C GLN A 131 -2.29 -10.81 -13.32
N ARG A 132 -2.01 -9.81 -14.18
CA ARG A 132 -0.91 -9.90 -15.15
C ARG A 132 0.45 -10.05 -14.47
N ALA A 133 0.69 -9.27 -13.40
CA ALA A 133 1.93 -9.36 -12.63
C ALA A 133 2.07 -10.73 -11.95
N ALA A 134 1.00 -11.23 -11.35
CA ALA A 134 0.96 -12.55 -10.71
C ALA A 134 1.22 -13.67 -11.72
N ARG A 135 0.60 -13.64 -12.90
CA ARG A 135 0.85 -14.64 -13.97
C ARG A 135 2.32 -14.66 -14.36
N ARG A 136 2.94 -13.49 -14.59
CA ARG A 136 4.37 -13.38 -14.93
C ARG A 136 5.30 -13.87 -13.83
N TYR A 137 4.93 -13.67 -12.57
CA TYR A 137 5.71 -14.19 -11.44
C TYR A 137 5.57 -15.71 -11.34
N ASN A 138 4.33 -16.22 -11.40
CA ASN A 138 4.03 -17.64 -11.26
C ASN A 138 4.64 -18.51 -12.35
N THR A 139 4.91 -17.98 -13.55
CA THR A 139 5.63 -18.75 -14.59
C THR A 139 7.07 -19.10 -14.20
N ARG A 140 7.68 -18.38 -13.26
CA ARG A 140 9.06 -18.63 -12.79
C ARG A 140 9.14 -19.33 -11.44
N VAL A 141 8.00 -19.49 -10.75
CA VAL A 141 7.97 -20.01 -9.37
C VAL A 141 7.69 -21.50 -9.40
N ILE A 142 8.62 -22.27 -8.83
CA ILE A 142 8.40 -23.68 -8.51
C ILE A 142 7.64 -23.73 -7.18
N GLN A 143 6.36 -24.09 -7.23
CA GLN A 143 5.55 -24.22 -6.01
C GLN A 143 6.00 -25.46 -5.22
N ARG A 144 6.42 -25.26 -3.97
CA ARG A 144 6.64 -26.34 -3.01
C ARG A 144 5.44 -26.43 -2.08
N LYS A 145 4.81 -27.60 -2.05
CA LYS A 145 3.74 -27.90 -1.09
C LYS A 145 4.38 -28.51 0.15
N PHE A 146 4.12 -27.90 1.30
CA PHE A 146 4.55 -28.41 2.59
C PHE A 146 3.39 -29.11 3.27
N LYS A 147 3.71 -30.11 4.09
CA LYS A 147 2.75 -30.86 4.90
C LYS A 147 3.07 -30.72 6.38
N GLU A 148 2.08 -30.99 7.21
CA GLU A 148 2.29 -31.12 8.66
C GLU A 148 3.37 -32.17 8.95
N GLY A 149 4.27 -31.84 9.87
CA GLY A 149 5.42 -32.68 10.21
C GLY A 149 6.69 -32.40 9.42
N ASP A 150 6.61 -31.69 8.27
CA ASP A 150 7.78 -31.31 7.48
C ASP A 150 8.72 -30.39 8.27
N LEU A 151 10.03 -30.50 7.98
CA LEU A 151 11.04 -29.63 8.55
C LEU A 151 11.38 -28.49 7.60
N VAL A 152 11.31 -27.27 8.12
CA VAL A 152 11.59 -26.05 7.36
C VAL A 152 12.63 -25.21 8.06
N LEU A 153 13.39 -24.47 7.26
CA LEU A 153 14.29 -23.42 7.72
C LEU A 153 13.60 -22.08 7.56
N LYS A 154 13.67 -21.25 8.59
CA LYS A 154 13.11 -19.89 8.60
C LYS A 154 14.22 -18.88 8.41
N ARG A 155 13.95 -17.74 7.79
CA ARG A 155 14.93 -16.65 7.75
C ARG A 155 14.94 -15.92 9.11
N PRO A 156 16.12 -15.67 9.73
CA PRO A 156 16.21 -14.88 10.96
C PRO A 156 15.63 -13.47 10.76
N MET A 157 14.94 -12.94 11.77
CA MET A 157 14.25 -11.64 11.72
C MET A 157 14.56 -10.79 12.96
N GLY A 158 14.44 -9.46 12.83
CA GLY A 158 14.73 -8.52 13.91
C GLY A 158 16.21 -8.17 14.06
N LYS A 159 16.61 -7.71 15.25
CA LYS A 159 18.01 -7.40 15.58
C LYS A 159 18.92 -8.65 15.55
N ASP A 160 18.31 -9.84 15.59
CA ASP A 160 18.98 -11.14 15.63
C ASP A 160 19.41 -11.65 14.25
N LYS A 161 19.21 -10.86 13.17
CA LYS A 161 19.72 -11.17 11.82
C LYS A 161 21.24 -11.35 11.75
N GLY A 162 21.96 -10.90 12.78
CA GLY A 162 23.41 -10.88 12.82
C GLY A 162 24.04 -10.02 11.71
N GLY A 163 25.35 -9.84 11.76
CA GLY A 163 26.09 -9.10 10.73
C GLY A 163 26.14 -9.85 9.39
N LYS A 164 26.86 -9.31 8.40
CA LYS A 164 27.05 -9.92 7.06
C LYS A 164 27.52 -11.39 7.05
N LEU A 165 28.05 -11.90 8.17
CA LEU A 165 28.57 -13.26 8.34
C LEU A 165 27.61 -14.21 9.09
N ALA A 166 26.44 -13.75 9.50
CA ALA A 166 25.47 -14.60 10.18
C ALA A 166 24.78 -15.56 9.20
N ALA A 167 24.31 -16.69 9.74
CA ALA A 167 23.58 -17.68 8.95
C ALA A 167 22.29 -17.06 8.40
N ASN A 168 22.04 -17.25 7.10
CA ASN A 168 20.84 -16.73 6.43
C ASN A 168 19.56 -17.47 6.81
N TRP A 169 19.66 -18.53 7.60
CA TRP A 169 18.58 -19.46 7.91
C TRP A 169 18.72 -19.98 9.36
N GLU A 170 17.60 -20.01 10.08
CA GLU A 170 17.42 -20.56 11.42
C GLU A 170 16.61 -21.85 11.33
N GLY A 171 16.91 -22.82 12.21
CA GLY A 171 16.12 -24.05 12.33
C GLY A 171 16.99 -25.29 12.55
N PRO A 172 16.39 -26.50 12.48
CA PRO A 172 15.11 -26.82 11.84
C PRO A 172 13.86 -26.55 12.70
N PHE A 173 12.81 -26.04 12.05
CA PHE A 173 11.46 -25.92 12.61
C PHE A 173 10.55 -27.01 12.06
N ARG A 174 9.63 -27.52 12.87
CA ARG A 174 8.59 -28.47 12.43
C ARG A 174 7.28 -27.73 12.19
N ILE A 175 6.63 -28.01 11.06
CA ILE A 175 5.28 -27.53 10.75
C ILE A 175 4.25 -28.32 11.54
N HIS A 176 3.34 -27.61 12.21
CA HIS A 176 2.19 -28.20 12.91
C HIS A 176 0.89 -28.02 12.15
N GLU A 177 0.68 -26.85 11.56
CA GLU A 177 -0.54 -26.53 10.81
C GLU A 177 -0.16 -25.75 9.55
N VAL A 178 -0.87 -26.05 8.46
CA VAL A 178 -0.74 -25.35 7.18
C VAL A 178 -2.09 -24.70 6.83
N PHE A 179 -2.09 -23.39 6.59
CA PHE A 179 -3.29 -22.65 6.19
C PHE A 179 -3.33 -22.40 4.69
N ASP A 180 -4.54 -22.21 4.16
CA ASP A 180 -4.77 -21.76 2.80
C ASP A 180 -4.09 -20.41 2.56
N GLY A 181 -3.28 -20.33 1.49
CA GLY A 181 -2.46 -19.15 1.18
C GLY A 181 -1.01 -19.22 1.66
N GLY A 182 -0.56 -20.36 2.20
CA GLY A 182 0.87 -20.62 2.47
C GLY A 182 1.39 -20.12 3.82
N ALA A 183 0.50 -19.71 4.72
CA ALA A 183 0.87 -19.45 6.11
C ALA A 183 0.99 -20.78 6.89
N MET A 184 1.96 -20.88 7.80
CA MET A 184 2.23 -22.11 8.56
C MET A 184 2.54 -21.80 10.02
N VAL A 185 2.03 -22.63 10.93
CA VAL A 185 2.44 -22.61 12.34
C VAL A 185 3.63 -23.54 12.50
N THR A 186 4.72 -23.01 13.04
CA THR A 186 5.96 -23.78 13.19
C THR A 186 6.50 -23.68 14.61
N SER A 187 7.14 -24.75 15.08
CA SER A 187 7.84 -24.77 16.38
C SER A 187 9.27 -25.23 16.21
N MET A 188 10.18 -24.69 17.04
CA MET A 188 11.59 -25.05 16.98
C MET A 188 11.76 -26.48 17.49
N LYS A 189 12.43 -27.34 16.71
CA LYS A 189 12.68 -28.71 17.14
C LYS A 189 13.68 -28.68 18.30
N LYS A 190 13.22 -28.98 19.54
CA LYS A 190 14.13 -29.15 20.68
C LYS A 190 15.16 -30.23 20.36
N LYS A 191 16.45 -29.92 20.53
CA LYS A 191 17.51 -30.93 20.51
C LYS A 191 17.21 -31.95 21.62
N ARG A 192 17.17 -33.23 21.24
CA ARG A 192 17.26 -34.34 22.19
C ARG A 192 18.66 -34.41 22.76
#